data_AF-A0A6P7U1S0-F1
#
_entry.id   AF-A0A6P7U1S0-F1
#
_cell.length_a   1.000
_cell.length_b   1.000
_cell.length_c   1.000
_cell.angle_alpha   90.00
_cell.angle_beta   90.00
_cell.angle_gamma   90.00
#
_symmetry.space_group_name_H-M   'P 1'
#
loop_
_entity.id
_entity.type
_entity.pdbx_description
1 polymer ?
#
loop_
_entity_poly.entity_id
_entity_poly.type
_entity_poly.pdbx_seq_one_letter_code
_entity_poly.pdbx_strand_id
1 'polypeptide(L)'
;MLDQPYMTDMIEANAMGYKPNEIDIYSASWGPTDDGMTVDGPRNLTMRAIVEGVNKGRNGKGSIYVWASGDGGPNDDCNCDGYAASMWTISINSATNDGQTAAYDESCSSTLASTFSNGKGMTLDAGVTTTDLYDKCTTTHSGTSAAAPEAAGVFALALEANYDLTWRDMQHLSVLTSKRRQLYDASSHHHWTANGAGLQFNHLFGYGVLDASDIVDMAQSWKPLPERLHCDAGNVTGKWEFRTGEHLQLTIDTDACKGTGSEINFLEHVQAVITLKASYRGHVEMFLTSPMNTTSMILSRRPRDADNKNGFKRWPFMTTHTWAENPRGRWTLTVRLNSGWSSRVDMGVFSEWTLMLHGTKISSYTHQLNNSKNHKLDTVKRMHMTGFQK
;
A
#
# COMPACT_ATOMS: atom_id res chain seq x y z
N MET A 1 8.17 3.14 -16.11
CA MET A 1 9.52 2.62 -15.84
C MET A 1 10.58 3.72 -15.86
N LEU A 2 11.43 3.73 -14.83
CA LEU A 2 12.55 4.67 -14.63
C LEU A 2 13.84 4.31 -15.38
N ASP A 3 13.87 3.21 -16.14
CA ASP A 3 15.06 2.67 -16.85
C ASP A 3 15.56 3.53 -18.03
N GLN A 4 15.21 4.81 -18.07
CA GLN A 4 15.76 5.77 -19.01
C GLN A 4 17.19 6.13 -18.58
N PRO A 5 18.21 6.09 -19.47
CA PRO A 5 19.62 6.29 -19.12
C PRO A 5 19.98 7.67 -18.54
N TYR A 6 19.02 8.60 -18.52
CA TYR A 6 19.18 9.96 -18.02
C TYR A 6 18.43 10.23 -16.71
N MET A 7 17.65 9.26 -16.20
CA MET A 7 16.96 9.43 -14.91
C MET A 7 17.98 9.39 -13.76
N THR A 8 17.86 10.36 -12.86
CA THR A 8 18.71 10.48 -11.68
C THR A 8 17.84 10.80 -10.47
N ASP A 9 18.32 10.43 -9.27
CA ASP A 9 17.68 10.78 -8.00
C ASP A 9 17.38 12.29 -7.88
N MET A 10 18.23 13.15 -8.47
CA MET A 10 18.01 14.59 -8.46
C MET A 10 16.81 15.02 -9.33
N ILE A 11 16.59 14.37 -10.47
CA ILE A 11 15.45 14.68 -11.35
C ILE A 11 14.14 14.27 -10.67
N GLU A 12 14.11 13.07 -10.11
CA GLU A 12 12.97 12.56 -9.35
C GLU A 12 12.66 13.44 -8.14
N ALA A 13 13.68 13.80 -7.34
CA ALA A 13 13.54 14.70 -6.20
C ALA A 13 13.00 16.09 -6.59
N ASN A 14 13.53 16.67 -7.68
CA ASN A 14 13.06 17.95 -8.17
C ASN A 14 11.62 17.89 -8.64
N ALA A 15 11.19 16.79 -9.30
CA ALA A 15 9.81 16.60 -9.72
C ALA A 15 8.88 16.46 -8.51
N MET A 16 9.24 15.64 -7.52
CA MET A 16 8.42 15.41 -6.32
C MET A 16 8.39 16.60 -5.36
N GLY A 17 9.40 17.47 -5.40
CA GLY A 17 9.49 18.71 -4.63
C GLY A 17 9.10 19.97 -5.40
N TYR A 18 8.60 19.87 -6.63
CA TYR A 18 8.30 21.04 -7.45
C TYR A 18 7.06 21.77 -6.93
N LYS A 19 7.21 23.03 -6.52
CA LYS A 19 6.13 23.94 -6.09
C LYS A 19 5.12 23.32 -5.10
N PRO A 20 5.56 22.81 -3.94
CA PRO A 20 4.71 22.03 -3.02
C PRO A 20 3.63 22.86 -2.33
N ASN A 21 3.66 24.19 -2.41
CA ASN A 21 2.61 25.07 -1.88
C ASN A 21 1.66 25.62 -2.96
N GLU A 22 1.91 25.30 -4.23
CA GLU A 22 1.00 25.62 -5.35
C GLU A 22 0.35 24.35 -5.92
N ILE A 23 1.04 23.22 -5.88
CA ILE A 23 0.55 21.92 -6.36
C ILE A 23 0.01 21.12 -5.18
N ASP A 24 -1.26 20.72 -5.27
CA ASP A 24 -1.90 19.91 -4.23
C ASP A 24 -1.61 18.41 -4.38
N ILE A 25 -1.73 17.90 -5.61
CA ILE A 25 -1.71 16.47 -5.92
C ILE A 25 -0.66 16.20 -7.00
N TYR A 26 0.20 15.22 -6.75
CA TYR A 26 1.18 14.70 -7.69
C TYR A 26 0.71 13.31 -8.11
N SER A 27 0.46 13.11 -9.40
CA SER A 27 0.09 11.80 -9.95
C SER A 27 1.29 11.22 -10.70
N ALA A 28 1.72 10.02 -10.31
CA ALA A 28 2.88 9.35 -10.86
C ALA A 28 2.57 7.88 -11.17
N SER A 29 3.16 7.38 -12.26
CA SER A 29 3.04 5.99 -12.70
C SER A 29 4.38 5.46 -13.20
N TRP A 30 5.43 5.85 -12.49
CA TRP A 30 6.79 5.42 -12.73
C TRP A 30 7.36 4.80 -11.47
N GLY A 31 8.33 3.94 -11.64
CA GLY A 31 8.93 3.14 -10.58
C GLY A 31 10.04 2.29 -11.20
N PRO A 32 10.54 1.29 -10.46
CA PRO A 32 11.40 0.26 -11.00
C PRO A 32 10.75 -0.46 -12.18
N THR A 33 11.50 -1.36 -12.79
CA THR A 33 10.99 -2.14 -13.91
C THR A 33 10.13 -3.29 -13.43
N ASP A 34 8.92 -3.38 -13.98
CA ASP A 34 7.88 -4.37 -13.63
C ASP A 34 8.16 -5.75 -14.28
N ASP A 35 9.39 -6.25 -14.09
CA ASP A 35 9.87 -7.51 -14.68
C ASP A 35 9.71 -8.71 -13.74
N GLY A 36 9.12 -8.55 -12.55
CA GLY A 36 9.05 -9.63 -11.56
C GLY A 36 10.41 -10.01 -10.99
N MET A 37 11.42 -9.15 -11.14
CA MET A 37 12.80 -9.39 -10.71
C MET A 37 13.34 -8.24 -9.87
N THR A 38 13.03 -7.01 -10.28
CA THR A 38 13.61 -5.80 -9.71
C THR A 38 13.13 -5.56 -8.29
N VAL A 39 14.02 -5.05 -7.44
CA VAL A 39 13.70 -4.53 -6.10
C VAL A 39 14.43 -3.21 -5.98
N ASP A 40 13.71 -2.11 -6.09
CA ASP A 40 14.29 -0.77 -6.02
C ASP A 40 13.26 0.27 -5.58
N GLY A 41 13.70 1.48 -5.27
CA GLY A 41 12.81 2.53 -4.79
C GLY A 41 13.50 3.89 -4.72
N PRO A 42 12.84 4.89 -4.09
CA PRO A 42 13.37 6.23 -4.02
C PRO A 42 14.74 6.25 -3.35
N ARG A 43 15.69 6.87 -4.04
CA ARG A 43 17.00 7.19 -3.48
C ARG A 43 16.85 8.37 -2.49
N ASN A 44 17.96 8.75 -1.85
CA ASN A 44 17.92 9.61 -0.66
C ASN A 44 17.36 11.01 -0.95
N LEU A 45 17.65 11.63 -2.10
CA LEU A 45 17.11 12.96 -2.42
C LEU A 45 15.60 12.88 -2.67
N THR A 46 15.16 11.90 -3.44
CA THR A 46 13.74 11.71 -3.76
C THR A 46 12.92 11.37 -2.53
N MET A 47 13.43 10.48 -1.68
CA MET A 47 12.77 10.17 -0.40
C MET A 47 12.67 11.40 0.50
N ARG A 48 13.72 12.26 0.54
CA ARG A 48 13.67 13.53 1.28
C ARG A 48 12.64 14.49 0.68
N ALA A 49 12.55 14.60 -0.64
CA ALA A 49 11.57 15.45 -1.31
C ALA A 49 10.14 15.02 -1.00
N ILE A 50 9.84 13.71 -1.06
CA ILE A 50 8.53 13.16 -0.71
C ILE A 50 8.20 13.41 0.77
N VAL A 51 9.15 13.11 1.68
CA VAL A 51 8.99 13.36 3.13
C VAL A 51 8.79 14.85 3.42
N GLU A 52 9.52 15.73 2.75
CA GLU A 52 9.33 17.18 2.89
C GLU A 52 7.98 17.62 2.33
N GLY A 53 7.54 17.07 1.20
CA GLY A 53 6.23 17.32 0.61
C GLY A 53 5.08 16.98 1.56
N VAL A 54 5.06 15.78 2.15
CA VAL A 54 4.00 15.39 3.09
C VAL A 54 4.02 16.17 4.41
N ASN A 55 5.16 16.76 4.79
CA ASN A 55 5.28 17.53 6.04
C ASN A 55 5.10 19.04 5.86
N LYS A 56 5.46 19.60 4.70
CA LYS A 56 5.51 21.06 4.46
C LYS A 56 4.66 21.53 3.27
N GLY A 57 4.38 20.65 2.31
CA GLY A 57 3.54 20.97 1.16
C GLY A 57 2.12 21.35 1.57
N ARG A 58 1.40 22.01 0.66
CA ARG A 58 0.05 22.54 0.87
C ARG A 58 -0.05 23.35 2.16
N ASN A 59 0.95 24.20 2.40
CA ASN A 59 1.07 25.03 3.61
C ASN A 59 1.01 24.22 4.92
N GLY A 60 1.66 23.05 4.94
CA GLY A 60 1.72 22.15 6.10
C GLY A 60 0.63 21.08 6.16
N LYS A 61 -0.32 21.05 5.22
CA LYS A 61 -1.32 19.96 5.10
C LYS A 61 -0.73 18.69 4.46
N GLY A 62 0.39 18.85 3.77
CA GLY A 62 1.13 17.79 3.08
C GLY A 62 0.66 17.55 1.66
N SER A 63 1.61 17.48 0.73
CA SER A 63 1.39 17.06 -0.65
C SER A 63 0.74 15.68 -0.72
N ILE A 64 -0.16 15.47 -1.67
CA ILE A 64 -0.79 14.17 -1.92
C ILE A 64 -0.08 13.51 -3.10
N TYR A 65 0.65 12.43 -2.84
CA TYR A 65 1.31 11.64 -3.88
C TYR A 65 0.44 10.42 -4.24
N VAL A 66 -0.10 10.39 -5.46
CA VAL A 66 -0.88 9.28 -6.00
C VAL A 66 0.02 8.47 -6.91
N TRP A 67 0.07 7.16 -6.70
CA TRP A 67 0.99 6.27 -7.39
C TRP A 67 0.27 5.09 -8.00
N ALA A 68 0.59 4.75 -9.25
CA ALA A 68 0.17 3.48 -9.84
C ALA A 68 0.91 2.32 -9.15
N SER A 69 0.22 1.21 -8.90
CA SER A 69 0.83 0.07 -8.20
C SER A 69 1.83 -0.72 -9.05
N GLY A 70 1.75 -0.68 -10.39
CA GLY A 70 2.66 -1.40 -11.29
C GLY A 70 1.91 -2.29 -12.30
N ASP A 71 2.55 -2.59 -13.43
CA ASP A 71 1.98 -3.34 -14.56
C ASP A 71 2.67 -4.72 -14.79
N GLY A 72 3.35 -5.25 -13.77
CA GLY A 72 4.14 -6.50 -13.81
C GLY A 72 3.33 -7.79 -13.78
N GLY A 73 2.03 -7.70 -13.50
CA GLY A 73 1.09 -8.80 -13.43
C GLY A 73 1.33 -9.73 -12.23
N PRO A 74 0.75 -10.94 -12.24
CA PRO A 74 0.75 -11.85 -11.09
C PRO A 74 2.12 -12.46 -10.74
N ASN A 75 3.16 -12.12 -11.49
CA ASN A 75 4.53 -12.61 -11.27
C ASN A 75 5.46 -11.53 -10.70
N ASP A 76 4.94 -10.32 -10.46
CA ASP A 76 5.61 -9.26 -9.71
C ASP A 76 4.83 -8.94 -8.42
N ASP A 77 5.45 -8.16 -7.54
CA ASP A 77 4.87 -7.74 -6.27
C ASP A 77 5.23 -6.28 -6.01
N CYS A 78 4.21 -5.43 -5.91
CA CYS A 78 4.40 -4.00 -5.74
C CYS A 78 4.97 -3.59 -4.37
N ASN A 79 5.16 -4.52 -3.41
CA ASN A 79 6.02 -4.26 -2.25
C ASN A 79 7.53 -4.29 -2.58
N CYS A 80 7.92 -4.73 -3.77
CA CYS A 80 9.28 -4.62 -4.30
C CYS A 80 9.54 -3.29 -5.02
N ASP A 81 8.50 -2.49 -5.25
CA ASP A 81 8.59 -1.10 -5.65
C ASP A 81 8.52 -0.19 -4.41
N GLY A 82 9.65 0.42 -4.04
CA GLY A 82 9.72 1.33 -2.90
C GLY A 82 8.95 2.65 -3.06
N TYR A 83 8.48 2.98 -4.27
CA TYR A 83 7.55 4.09 -4.50
C TYR A 83 6.13 3.66 -4.15
N ALA A 84 5.58 2.65 -4.83
CA ALA A 84 4.23 2.14 -4.55
C ALA A 84 4.08 1.60 -3.10
N ALA A 85 5.14 1.04 -2.51
CA ALA A 85 5.16 0.55 -1.13
C ALA A 85 5.43 1.63 -0.06
N SER A 86 5.56 2.90 -0.45
CA SER A 86 5.80 3.99 0.48
C SER A 86 4.52 4.35 1.26
N MET A 87 4.63 4.54 2.58
CA MET A 87 3.52 5.06 3.38
C MET A 87 3.10 6.50 3.00
N TRP A 88 3.99 7.22 2.30
CA TRP A 88 3.77 8.61 1.87
C TRP A 88 3.01 8.72 0.55
N THR A 89 2.84 7.61 -0.16
CA THR A 89 2.11 7.55 -1.42
C THR A 89 0.77 6.82 -1.24
N ILE A 90 -0.21 7.20 -2.03
CA ILE A 90 -1.48 6.48 -2.16
C ILE A 90 -1.35 5.58 -3.38
N SER A 91 -1.05 4.30 -3.14
CA SER A 91 -0.92 3.30 -4.21
C SER A 91 -2.31 2.85 -4.69
N ILE A 92 -2.51 2.97 -6.00
CA ILE A 92 -3.76 2.74 -6.72
C ILE A 92 -3.54 1.63 -7.75
N ASN A 93 -4.31 0.56 -7.62
CA ASN A 93 -4.37 -0.51 -8.60
C ASN A 93 -5.57 -0.34 -9.55
N SER A 94 -5.76 -1.27 -10.48
CA SER A 94 -6.88 -1.22 -11.42
C SER A 94 -8.03 -2.15 -11.02
N ALA A 95 -9.18 -1.91 -11.63
CA ALA A 95 -10.26 -2.85 -11.79
C ALA A 95 -10.80 -2.70 -13.22
N THR A 96 -11.25 -3.81 -13.82
CA THR A 96 -11.91 -3.80 -15.11
C THR A 96 -13.37 -3.38 -14.96
N ASN A 97 -14.02 -3.04 -16.07
CA ASN A 97 -15.42 -2.58 -16.07
C ASN A 97 -16.43 -3.63 -15.57
N ASP A 98 -16.07 -4.91 -15.61
CA ASP A 98 -16.86 -6.02 -15.07
C ASP A 98 -16.46 -6.45 -13.65
N GLY A 99 -15.57 -5.69 -13.01
CA GLY A 99 -15.15 -5.91 -11.62
C GLY A 99 -14.03 -6.94 -11.44
N GLN A 100 -13.37 -7.36 -12.51
CA GLN A 100 -12.19 -8.23 -12.43
C GLN A 100 -10.92 -7.42 -12.13
N THR A 101 -9.88 -8.13 -11.73
CA THR A 101 -8.51 -7.59 -11.78
C THR A 101 -8.02 -7.58 -13.23
N ALA A 102 -7.23 -6.59 -13.59
CA ALA A 102 -6.57 -6.56 -14.88
C ALA A 102 -5.37 -7.51 -14.90
N ALA A 103 -5.07 -8.12 -16.05
CA ALA A 103 -4.00 -9.11 -16.17
C ALA A 103 -2.57 -8.56 -15.92
N TYR A 104 -2.42 -7.24 -15.91
CA TYR A 104 -1.16 -6.56 -15.59
C TYR A 104 -1.09 -6.11 -14.12
N ASP A 105 -2.17 -6.19 -13.34
CA ASP A 105 -2.16 -5.73 -11.96
C ASP A 105 -1.18 -6.55 -11.12
N GLU A 106 -0.40 -5.85 -10.31
CA GLU A 106 0.44 -6.43 -9.27
C GLU A 106 -0.33 -6.52 -7.96
N SER A 107 -0.13 -7.61 -7.20
CA SER A 107 -0.68 -7.74 -5.86
C SER A 107 0.33 -7.23 -4.84
N CYS A 108 -0.11 -6.44 -3.85
CA CYS A 108 0.71 -6.15 -2.68
C CYS A 108 -0.14 -5.63 -1.52
N SER A 109 0.41 -5.75 -0.31
CA SER A 109 -0.26 -5.26 0.90
C SER A 109 -0.19 -3.74 1.09
N SER A 110 0.56 -3.02 0.25
CA SER A 110 0.69 -1.57 0.26
C SER A 110 -0.42 -0.83 -0.50
N THR A 111 -1.07 -1.50 -1.48
CA THR A 111 -2.19 -0.94 -2.25
C THR A 111 -3.33 -0.50 -1.33
N LEU A 112 -3.77 0.76 -1.48
CA LEU A 112 -4.81 1.33 -0.63
C LEU A 112 -6.21 1.17 -1.25
N ALA A 113 -6.32 1.37 -2.56
CA ALA A 113 -7.58 1.33 -3.31
C ALA A 113 -7.34 1.01 -4.78
N SER A 114 -8.41 0.90 -5.55
CA SER A 114 -8.38 0.80 -7.01
C SER A 114 -9.23 1.88 -7.68
N THR A 115 -9.01 2.08 -8.98
CA THR A 115 -9.93 2.77 -9.89
C THR A 115 -10.06 1.97 -11.18
N PHE A 116 -10.83 2.45 -12.16
CA PHE A 116 -11.09 1.67 -13.36
C PHE A 116 -9.96 1.82 -14.37
N SER A 117 -9.71 0.74 -15.10
CA SER A 117 -8.84 0.71 -16.28
C SER A 117 -9.28 -0.48 -17.16
N ASN A 118 -8.45 -0.92 -18.10
CA ASN A 118 -8.81 -2.00 -19.02
C ASN A 118 -8.35 -3.39 -18.56
N GLY A 119 -9.03 -4.44 -19.00
CA GLY A 119 -8.71 -5.84 -18.65
C GLY A 119 -7.79 -6.58 -19.62
N LYS A 120 -7.18 -5.88 -20.59
CA LYS A 120 -6.29 -6.41 -21.65
C LYS A 120 -6.99 -7.24 -22.75
N GLY A 121 -8.31 -7.47 -22.69
CA GLY A 121 -9.06 -8.14 -23.76
C GLY A 121 -9.29 -7.26 -24.99
N MET A 122 -8.92 -7.70 -26.20
CA MET A 122 -9.18 -6.98 -27.47
C MET A 122 -10.67 -6.90 -27.85
N THR A 123 -11.54 -7.57 -27.10
CA THR A 123 -12.98 -7.59 -27.35
C THR A 123 -13.71 -7.37 -26.03
N LEU A 124 -14.18 -6.13 -25.81
CA LEU A 124 -15.07 -5.63 -24.74
C LEU A 124 -14.49 -4.77 -23.61
N ASP A 125 -13.17 -4.69 -23.41
CA ASP A 125 -12.60 -3.75 -22.43
C ASP A 125 -12.24 -2.43 -23.10
N ALA A 126 -13.21 -1.49 -23.15
CA ALA A 126 -12.92 -0.12 -23.56
C ALA A 126 -11.77 0.42 -22.70
N GLY A 127 -10.68 0.87 -23.34
CA GLY A 127 -9.62 1.59 -22.65
C GLY A 127 -10.13 2.91 -22.08
N VAL A 128 -9.30 3.56 -21.27
CA VAL A 128 -9.61 4.88 -20.73
C VAL A 128 -9.58 5.90 -21.87
N THR A 129 -10.67 6.66 -22.00
CA THR A 129 -10.81 7.70 -23.02
C THR A 129 -10.26 9.02 -22.49
N THR A 130 -9.25 9.58 -23.15
CA THR A 130 -8.57 10.80 -22.71
C THR A 130 -7.89 11.52 -23.88
N THR A 131 -7.31 12.70 -23.61
CA THR A 131 -6.49 13.46 -24.54
C THR A 131 -5.18 12.74 -24.88
N ASP A 132 -4.67 12.92 -26.09
CA ASP A 132 -3.43 12.34 -26.58
C ASP A 132 -2.57 13.41 -27.30
N LEU A 133 -1.31 13.09 -27.54
CA LEU A 133 -0.33 13.96 -28.19
C LEU A 133 -0.84 14.48 -29.54
N TYR A 134 -0.36 15.68 -29.90
CA TYR A 134 -0.68 16.33 -31.18
C TYR A 134 -2.17 16.61 -31.36
N ASP A 135 -2.84 17.09 -30.30
CA ASP A 135 -4.25 17.46 -30.26
C ASP A 135 -5.19 16.31 -30.64
N LYS A 136 -4.86 15.09 -30.19
CA LYS A 136 -5.65 13.88 -30.45
C LYS A 136 -6.43 13.43 -29.23
N CYS A 137 -7.29 12.44 -29.44
CA CYS A 137 -7.97 11.69 -28.40
C CYS A 137 -7.56 10.22 -28.53
N THR A 138 -7.40 9.54 -27.40
CA THR A 138 -7.24 8.09 -27.33
C THR A 138 -8.43 7.48 -26.60
N THR A 139 -8.81 6.27 -26.99
CA THR A 139 -9.79 5.42 -26.28
C THR A 139 -9.13 4.12 -25.81
N THR A 140 -7.81 4.08 -25.82
CA THR A 140 -7.01 2.87 -25.59
C THR A 140 -5.92 3.11 -24.54
N HIS A 141 -6.03 4.17 -23.73
CA HIS A 141 -5.16 4.31 -22.57
C HIS A 141 -5.46 3.18 -21.58
N SER A 142 -4.42 2.65 -20.92
CA SER A 142 -4.45 1.35 -20.24
C SER A 142 -3.43 1.30 -19.11
N GLY A 143 -3.50 0.23 -18.31
CA GLY A 143 -2.56 -0.01 -17.22
C GLY A 143 -3.02 0.62 -15.91
N THR A 144 -2.33 0.29 -14.82
CA THR A 144 -2.43 1.02 -13.55
C THR A 144 -2.03 2.49 -13.72
N SER A 145 -1.26 2.79 -14.76
CA SER A 145 -0.95 4.16 -15.21
C SER A 145 -2.17 5.00 -15.61
N ALA A 146 -3.28 4.37 -16.00
CA ALA A 146 -4.55 5.08 -16.25
C ALA A 146 -5.41 5.23 -14.99
N ALA A 147 -5.23 4.31 -14.02
CA ALA A 147 -5.96 4.29 -12.75
C ALA A 147 -5.48 5.41 -11.79
N ALA A 148 -4.17 5.61 -11.64
CA ALA A 148 -3.64 6.64 -10.74
C ALA A 148 -4.12 8.08 -11.05
N PRO A 149 -4.21 8.52 -12.32
CA PRO A 149 -4.83 9.81 -12.66
C PRO A 149 -6.32 9.91 -12.32
N GLU A 150 -7.11 8.84 -12.46
CA GLU A 150 -8.52 8.83 -12.06
C GLU A 150 -8.65 9.08 -10.55
N ALA A 151 -7.84 8.39 -9.74
CA ALA A 151 -7.78 8.61 -8.30
C ALA A 151 -7.37 10.04 -7.94
N ALA A 152 -6.38 10.60 -8.65
CA ALA A 152 -5.97 11.99 -8.46
C ALA A 152 -7.13 12.98 -8.75
N GLY A 153 -7.93 12.72 -9.79
CA GLY A 153 -9.14 13.50 -10.08
C GLY A 153 -10.19 13.40 -8.96
N VAL A 154 -10.43 12.21 -8.44
CA VAL A 154 -11.33 12.00 -7.29
C VAL A 154 -10.84 12.74 -6.04
N PHE A 155 -9.53 12.71 -5.77
CA PHE A 155 -8.94 13.45 -4.65
C PHE A 155 -9.02 14.96 -4.83
N ALA A 156 -8.94 15.47 -6.06
CA ALA A 156 -9.15 16.88 -6.34
C ALA A 156 -10.59 17.32 -5.97
N LEU A 157 -11.60 16.50 -6.28
CA LEU A 157 -12.99 16.75 -5.88
C LEU A 157 -13.15 16.75 -4.34
N ALA A 158 -12.48 15.82 -3.65
CA ALA A 158 -12.49 15.79 -2.19
C ALA A 158 -11.81 17.02 -1.58
N LEU A 159 -10.71 17.50 -2.16
CA LEU A 159 -10.03 18.73 -1.74
C LEU A 159 -10.87 19.99 -2.02
N GLU A 160 -11.63 20.02 -3.12
CA GLU A 160 -12.58 21.11 -3.39
C GLU A 160 -13.68 21.16 -2.32
N ALA A 161 -14.18 20.00 -1.90
CA ALA A 161 -15.18 19.89 -0.84
C ALA A 161 -14.63 20.27 0.54
N ASN A 162 -13.36 19.97 0.81
CA ASN A 162 -12.68 20.34 2.04
C ASN A 162 -11.18 20.51 1.81
N TYR A 163 -10.75 21.77 1.66
CA TYR A 163 -9.33 22.06 1.39
C TYR A 163 -8.43 21.88 2.62
N ASP A 164 -8.99 21.66 3.81
CA ASP A 164 -8.23 21.42 5.05
C ASP A 164 -7.81 19.97 5.25
N LEU A 165 -8.25 19.06 4.37
CA LEU A 165 -7.77 17.68 4.37
C LEU A 165 -6.24 17.62 4.24
N THR A 166 -5.62 16.89 5.15
CA THR A 166 -4.19 16.53 5.08
C THR A 166 -3.97 15.31 4.17
N TRP A 167 -2.71 15.03 3.84
CA TRP A 167 -2.35 13.82 3.08
C TRP A 167 -2.83 12.52 3.76
N ARG A 168 -2.84 12.47 5.10
CA ARG A 168 -3.39 11.34 5.87
C ARG A 168 -4.91 11.28 5.83
N ASP A 169 -5.57 12.43 5.93
CA ASP A 169 -7.03 12.49 5.84
C ASP A 169 -7.50 11.87 4.52
N MET A 170 -6.81 12.16 3.42
CA MET A 170 -7.11 11.56 2.11
C MET A 170 -6.97 10.02 2.10
N GLN A 171 -5.95 9.48 2.77
CA GLN A 171 -5.80 8.02 2.91
C GLN A 171 -6.93 7.40 3.75
N HIS A 172 -7.27 8.00 4.89
CA HIS A 172 -8.39 7.54 5.73
C HIS A 172 -9.73 7.58 4.97
N LEU A 173 -9.99 8.66 4.25
CA LEU A 173 -11.17 8.80 3.40
C LEU A 173 -11.21 7.70 2.34
N SER A 174 -10.08 7.42 1.68
CA SER A 174 -9.97 6.34 0.68
C SER A 174 -10.32 4.98 1.29
N VAL A 175 -9.76 4.63 2.45
CA VAL A 175 -10.06 3.37 3.17
C VAL A 175 -11.55 3.24 3.50
N LEU A 176 -12.15 4.30 4.04
CA LEU A 176 -13.52 4.31 4.54
C LEU A 176 -14.59 4.38 3.44
N THR A 177 -14.27 4.91 2.27
CA THR A 177 -15.26 5.18 1.21
C THR A 177 -15.16 4.20 0.04
N SER A 178 -14.00 3.58 -0.18
CA SER A 178 -13.80 2.58 -1.23
C SER A 178 -14.78 1.40 -1.14
N LYS A 179 -15.20 0.91 -2.31
CA LYS A 179 -16.24 -0.10 -2.47
C LYS A 179 -15.68 -1.40 -3.03
N ARG A 180 -15.92 -2.50 -2.31
CA ARG A 180 -15.69 -3.86 -2.81
C ARG A 180 -16.66 -4.29 -3.93
N ARG A 181 -17.80 -3.59 -4.11
CA ARG A 181 -18.98 -4.13 -4.82
C ARG A 181 -18.62 -4.76 -6.17
N GLN A 182 -19.00 -6.03 -6.34
CA GLN A 182 -18.77 -6.84 -7.55
C GLN A 182 -17.30 -7.03 -7.94
N LEU A 183 -16.34 -6.67 -7.08
CA LEU A 183 -14.92 -6.93 -7.32
C LEU A 183 -14.55 -8.38 -6.98
N TYR A 184 -13.88 -9.05 -7.91
CA TYR A 184 -13.40 -10.40 -7.71
C TYR A 184 -12.06 -10.65 -8.41
N ASP A 185 -11.23 -11.47 -7.77
CA ASP A 185 -10.06 -12.07 -8.41
C ASP A 185 -10.53 -13.35 -9.14
N ALA A 186 -10.53 -13.31 -10.47
CA ALA A 186 -10.93 -14.46 -11.30
C ALA A 186 -10.02 -15.68 -11.09
N SER A 187 -8.77 -15.47 -10.68
CA SER A 187 -7.82 -16.54 -10.38
C SER A 187 -7.98 -17.11 -8.98
N SER A 188 -8.79 -16.45 -8.13
CA SER A 188 -9.05 -16.86 -6.73
C SER A 188 -7.77 -17.03 -5.89
N HIS A 189 -6.71 -16.28 -6.20
CA HIS A 189 -5.47 -16.24 -5.42
C HIS A 189 -5.60 -15.32 -4.20
N HIS A 190 -6.34 -14.21 -4.34
CA HIS A 190 -6.54 -13.22 -3.29
C HIS A 190 -8.02 -13.14 -2.91
N HIS A 191 -8.33 -13.49 -1.67
CA HIS A 191 -9.68 -13.42 -1.12
C HIS A 191 -9.90 -12.15 -0.32
N TRP A 192 -11.11 -11.60 -0.42
CA TRP A 192 -11.56 -10.53 0.45
C TRP A 192 -11.59 -10.99 1.90
N THR A 193 -10.84 -10.29 2.74
CA THR A 193 -10.69 -10.62 4.17
C THR A 193 -11.09 -9.40 5.00
N ALA A 194 -11.77 -9.63 6.12
CA ALA A 194 -12.02 -8.58 7.11
C ALA A 194 -10.88 -8.54 8.12
N ASN A 195 -10.33 -7.37 8.35
CA ASN A 195 -9.29 -7.17 9.35
C ASN A 195 -9.87 -7.12 10.78
N GLY A 196 -9.02 -6.94 11.78
CA GLY A 196 -9.40 -6.87 13.19
C GLY A 196 -10.32 -5.72 13.55
N ALA A 197 -10.34 -4.64 12.75
CA ALA A 197 -11.26 -3.52 12.88
C ALA A 197 -12.55 -3.67 12.05
N GLY A 198 -12.74 -4.80 11.37
CA GLY A 198 -13.91 -5.10 10.55
C GLY A 198 -13.88 -4.50 9.14
N LEU A 199 -12.73 -3.94 8.71
CA LEU A 199 -12.57 -3.41 7.36
C LEU A 199 -12.21 -4.53 6.38
N GLN A 200 -12.94 -4.62 5.27
CA GLN A 200 -12.64 -5.57 4.20
C GLN A 200 -11.55 -5.05 3.27
N PHE A 201 -10.56 -5.89 2.99
CA PHE A 201 -9.46 -5.61 2.07
C PHE A 201 -9.17 -6.80 1.14
N ASN A 202 -8.41 -6.55 0.08
CA ASN A 202 -7.87 -7.52 -0.87
C ASN A 202 -6.53 -7.02 -1.42
N HIS A 203 -5.53 -7.88 -1.61
CA HIS A 203 -4.20 -7.50 -2.12
C HIS A 203 -4.19 -6.89 -3.52
N LEU A 204 -5.19 -7.16 -4.35
CA LEU A 204 -5.33 -6.57 -5.68
C LEU A 204 -6.12 -5.26 -5.63
N PHE A 205 -7.15 -5.18 -4.78
CA PHE A 205 -8.09 -4.06 -4.79
C PHE A 205 -7.93 -3.06 -3.62
N GLY A 206 -6.97 -3.30 -2.72
CA GLY A 206 -6.89 -2.60 -1.44
C GLY A 206 -8.22 -2.68 -0.69
N TYR A 207 -8.77 -1.54 -0.30
CA TYR A 207 -10.08 -1.41 0.35
C TYR A 207 -11.27 -1.32 -0.63
N GLY A 208 -11.03 -1.45 -1.94
CA GLY A 208 -12.02 -1.41 -3.02
C GLY A 208 -11.78 -0.29 -4.04
N VAL A 209 -12.72 -0.13 -4.96
CA VAL A 209 -12.70 0.99 -5.92
C VAL A 209 -13.13 2.29 -5.24
N LEU A 210 -12.42 3.39 -5.52
CA LEU A 210 -12.78 4.72 -5.01
C LEU A 210 -14.20 5.12 -5.46
N ASP A 211 -14.96 5.70 -4.54
CA ASP A 211 -16.31 6.23 -4.80
C ASP A 211 -16.28 7.75 -4.63
N ALA A 212 -16.33 8.46 -5.76
CA ALA A 212 -16.22 9.91 -5.79
C ALA A 212 -17.34 10.62 -5.01
N SER A 213 -18.56 10.06 -4.99
CA SER A 213 -19.66 10.65 -4.23
C SER A 213 -19.41 10.48 -2.73
N ASP A 214 -19.07 9.27 -2.29
CA ASP A 214 -18.90 8.97 -0.88
C ASP A 214 -17.68 9.68 -0.27
N ILE A 215 -16.59 9.82 -1.03
CA ILE A 215 -15.40 10.54 -0.58
C ILE A 215 -15.66 12.03 -0.42
N VAL A 216 -16.38 12.66 -1.37
CA VAL A 216 -16.78 14.07 -1.31
C VAL A 216 -17.77 14.30 -0.16
N ASP A 217 -18.80 13.47 -0.04
CA ASP A 217 -19.80 13.56 1.03
C ASP A 217 -19.16 13.45 2.42
N MET A 218 -18.18 12.55 2.58
CA MET A 218 -17.46 12.42 3.84
C MET A 218 -16.48 13.58 4.08
N ALA A 219 -15.79 14.04 3.03
CA ALA A 219 -14.83 15.16 3.10
C ALA A 219 -15.47 16.45 3.64
N GLN A 220 -16.69 16.80 3.20
CA GLN A 220 -17.41 18.02 3.58
C GLN A 220 -17.54 18.23 5.11
N SER A 221 -17.58 17.13 5.87
CA SER A 221 -17.73 17.16 7.33
C SER A 221 -16.57 16.51 8.07
N TRP A 222 -15.50 16.17 7.36
CA TRP A 222 -14.33 15.52 7.90
C TRP A 222 -13.56 16.45 8.81
N LYS A 223 -13.24 15.97 10.01
CA LYS A 223 -12.38 16.68 10.95
C LYS A 223 -10.93 16.19 10.82
N PRO A 224 -9.94 17.09 10.90
CA PRO A 224 -8.53 16.70 10.83
C PRO A 224 -8.17 15.62 11.84
N LEU A 225 -7.34 14.67 11.39
CA LEU A 225 -6.82 13.60 12.22
C LEU A 225 -5.89 14.12 13.34
N PRO A 226 -5.74 13.34 14.44
CA PRO A 226 -4.68 13.58 15.42
C PRO A 226 -3.28 13.49 14.79
N GLU A 227 -2.27 13.98 15.51
CA GLU A 227 -0.87 13.89 15.12
C GLU A 227 -0.46 12.44 14.74
N ARG A 228 0.32 12.30 13.68
CA ARG A 228 0.89 11.02 13.25
C ARG A 228 2.04 10.64 14.18
N LEU A 229 1.97 9.46 14.77
CA LEU A 229 3.03 8.89 15.58
C LEU A 229 3.71 7.73 14.86
N HIS A 230 4.92 7.40 15.32
CA HIS A 230 5.62 6.19 14.92
C HIS A 230 6.24 5.53 16.15
N CYS A 231 6.19 4.21 16.19
CA CYS A 231 6.77 3.38 17.25
C CYS A 231 7.73 2.36 16.62
N ASP A 232 8.98 2.34 17.09
CA ASP A 232 9.87 1.20 16.93
C ASP A 232 9.38 0.11 17.90
N ALA A 233 8.63 -0.84 17.35
CA ALA A 233 7.83 -1.78 18.14
C ALA A 233 8.61 -3.04 18.52
N GLY A 234 9.86 -3.17 18.07
CA GLY A 234 10.75 -4.27 18.40
C GLY A 234 11.62 -4.70 17.23
N ASN A 235 12.71 -5.39 17.56
CA ASN A 235 13.65 -5.94 16.60
C ASN A 235 14.03 -7.37 16.98
N VAL A 236 14.11 -8.24 15.98
CA VAL A 236 14.64 -9.61 16.05
C VAL A 236 15.87 -9.69 15.15
N THR A 237 17.06 -9.80 15.75
CA THR A 237 18.34 -9.99 15.05
C THR A 237 18.94 -11.36 15.38
N GLY A 238 19.47 -12.05 14.38
CA GLY A 238 20.06 -13.37 14.56
C GLY A 238 20.42 -14.02 13.24
N LYS A 239 20.54 -15.35 13.21
CA LYS A 239 20.76 -16.10 11.98
C LYS A 239 19.87 -17.34 12.00
N TRP A 240 18.84 -17.34 11.19
CA TRP A 240 17.92 -18.47 11.06
C TRP A 240 18.01 -19.04 9.65
N GLU A 241 18.38 -20.30 9.56
CA GLU A 241 18.40 -21.03 8.30
C GLU A 241 17.06 -21.74 8.13
N PHE A 242 16.52 -21.72 6.91
CA PHE A 242 15.26 -22.38 6.57
C PHE A 242 15.34 -22.91 5.14
N ARG A 243 14.59 -23.96 4.85
CA ARG A 243 14.66 -24.66 3.55
C ARG A 243 13.30 -24.78 2.90
N THR A 244 13.30 -25.16 1.62
CA THR A 244 12.07 -25.52 0.90
C THR A 244 11.23 -26.53 1.69
N GLY A 245 9.91 -26.27 1.79
CA GLY A 245 8.96 -27.12 2.50
C GLY A 245 8.90 -26.86 4.02
N GLU A 246 9.83 -26.08 4.56
CA GLU A 246 9.78 -25.56 5.92
C GLU A 246 9.19 -24.14 5.93
N HIS A 247 8.76 -23.68 7.11
CA HIS A 247 8.44 -22.28 7.34
C HIS A 247 9.20 -21.79 8.57
N LEU A 248 9.83 -20.64 8.45
CA LEU A 248 10.40 -19.92 9.58
C LEU A 248 9.30 -19.02 10.16
N GLN A 249 9.09 -19.11 11.47
CA GLN A 249 8.17 -18.26 12.19
C GLN A 249 8.95 -17.45 13.24
N LEU A 250 8.91 -16.14 13.12
CA LEU A 250 9.48 -15.20 14.09
C LEU A 250 8.35 -14.40 14.75
N THR A 251 8.56 -13.98 15.98
CA THR A 251 7.55 -13.23 16.74
C THR A 251 8.15 -12.01 17.44
N ILE A 252 7.38 -10.92 17.48
CA ILE A 252 7.66 -9.74 18.28
C ILE A 252 6.44 -9.50 19.17
N ASP A 253 6.61 -9.57 20.49
CA ASP A 253 5.60 -9.16 21.46
C ASP A 253 5.83 -7.68 21.79
N THR A 254 4.85 -6.81 21.51
CA THR A 254 4.98 -5.36 21.66
C THR A 254 3.81 -4.76 22.45
N ASP A 255 4.09 -3.73 23.25
CA ASP A 255 3.06 -2.89 23.88
C ASP A 255 2.71 -1.64 23.07
N ALA A 256 3.29 -1.52 21.86
CA ALA A 256 3.16 -0.39 20.95
C ALA A 256 3.57 0.95 21.59
N CYS A 257 4.73 0.95 22.25
CA CYS A 257 5.35 2.13 22.89
C CYS A 257 4.46 2.75 23.98
N LYS A 258 3.72 1.92 24.72
CA LYS A 258 2.74 2.35 25.71
C LYS A 258 3.37 3.29 26.75
N GLY A 259 2.69 4.41 27.04
CA GLY A 259 3.14 5.37 28.04
C GLY A 259 4.25 6.32 27.58
N THR A 260 4.70 6.23 26.32
CA THR A 260 5.65 7.17 25.72
C THR A 260 4.96 8.18 24.80
N GLY A 261 5.72 9.15 24.28
CA GLY A 261 5.24 10.08 23.24
C GLY A 261 4.97 9.42 21.88
N SER A 262 5.43 8.18 21.68
CA SER A 262 5.27 7.38 20.46
C SER A 262 4.20 6.29 20.59
N GLU A 263 3.35 6.34 21.63
CA GLU A 263 2.31 5.34 21.87
C GLU A 263 1.30 5.28 20.72
N ILE A 264 1.08 4.08 20.17
CA ILE A 264 0.09 3.84 19.11
C ILE A 264 -1.01 2.91 19.62
N ASN A 265 -2.26 3.33 19.46
CA ASN A 265 -3.46 2.54 19.78
C ASN A 265 -4.27 2.18 18.53
N PHE A 266 -4.11 2.94 17.44
CA PHE A 266 -4.87 2.75 16.20
C PHE A 266 -3.90 2.84 15.02
N LEU A 267 -3.80 1.76 14.25
CA LEU A 267 -2.87 1.65 13.13
C LEU A 267 -3.32 2.43 11.88
N GLU A 268 -2.33 2.93 11.16
CA GLU A 268 -2.41 3.43 9.78
C GLU A 268 -1.56 2.50 8.89
N HIS A 269 -0.24 2.66 8.92
CA HIS A 269 0.72 1.82 8.19
C HIS A 269 1.54 0.94 9.13
N VAL A 270 1.94 -0.23 8.64
CA VAL A 270 2.92 -1.10 9.32
C VAL A 270 4.03 -1.45 8.36
N GLN A 271 5.28 -1.37 8.81
CA GLN A 271 6.44 -1.82 8.04
C GLN A 271 7.16 -2.97 8.76
N ALA A 272 7.49 -4.01 7.99
CA ALA A 272 8.43 -5.04 8.38
C ALA A 272 9.75 -4.80 7.64
N VAL A 273 10.75 -4.23 8.34
CA VAL A 273 12.07 -3.96 7.78
C VAL A 273 12.92 -5.22 7.89
N ILE A 274 13.19 -5.86 6.76
CA ILE A 274 13.72 -7.22 6.71
C ILE A 274 15.10 -7.28 6.05
N THR A 275 16.01 -8.05 6.65
CA THR A 275 17.24 -8.53 6.02
C THR A 275 17.19 -10.05 5.89
N LEU A 276 17.22 -10.53 4.64
CA LEU A 276 17.12 -11.94 4.30
C LEU A 276 17.90 -12.23 3.02
N LYS A 277 18.55 -13.39 2.95
CA LYS A 277 19.13 -13.94 1.71
C LYS A 277 18.53 -15.30 1.41
N ALA A 278 18.42 -15.65 0.14
CA ALA A 278 17.99 -16.96 -0.31
C ALA A 278 18.76 -17.42 -1.54
N SER A 279 18.74 -18.72 -1.82
CA SER A 279 19.27 -19.29 -3.06
C SER A 279 18.59 -18.69 -4.30
N TYR A 280 17.31 -18.33 -4.18
CA TYR A 280 16.54 -17.57 -5.17
C TYR A 280 15.59 -16.66 -4.41
N ARG A 281 15.76 -15.34 -4.54
CA ARG A 281 14.94 -14.35 -3.84
C ARG A 281 13.46 -14.46 -4.21
N GLY A 282 13.15 -14.74 -5.48
CA GLY A 282 11.79 -14.91 -5.98
C GLY A 282 11.02 -16.12 -5.43
N HIS A 283 11.69 -17.04 -4.75
CA HIS A 283 11.05 -18.19 -4.11
C HIS A 283 10.60 -17.89 -2.66
N VAL A 284 10.98 -16.73 -2.14
CA VAL A 284 10.62 -16.31 -0.79
C VAL A 284 9.19 -15.78 -0.80
N GLU A 285 8.37 -16.28 0.10
CA GLU A 285 7.08 -15.69 0.45
C GLU A 285 7.09 -15.27 1.92
N MET A 286 6.45 -14.13 2.21
CA MET A 286 6.38 -13.60 3.57
C MET A 286 4.98 -13.16 3.93
N PHE A 287 4.57 -13.51 5.15
CA PHE A 287 3.29 -13.16 5.72
C PHE A 287 3.50 -12.50 7.08
N LEU A 288 2.84 -11.37 7.31
CA LEU A 288 2.82 -10.68 8.59
C LEU A 288 1.42 -10.78 9.20
N THR A 289 1.33 -11.35 10.39
CA THR A 289 0.09 -11.50 11.15
C THR A 289 0.08 -10.55 12.35
N SER A 290 -0.97 -9.74 12.45
CA SER A 290 -1.19 -8.81 13.56
C SER A 290 -1.71 -9.51 14.82
N PRO A 291 -1.65 -8.87 16.01
CA PRO A 291 -2.24 -9.39 17.23
C PRO A 291 -3.76 -9.61 17.15
N MET A 292 -4.43 -8.90 16.24
CA MET A 292 -5.87 -9.07 15.98
C MET A 292 -6.16 -10.16 14.93
N ASN A 293 -5.15 -10.97 14.58
CA ASN A 293 -5.24 -12.11 13.67
C ASN A 293 -5.49 -11.75 12.20
N THR A 294 -5.11 -10.54 11.78
CA THR A 294 -5.09 -10.16 10.36
C THR A 294 -3.77 -10.55 9.75
N THR A 295 -3.81 -11.39 8.71
CA THR A 295 -2.61 -11.84 7.99
C THR A 295 -2.50 -11.13 6.65
N SER A 296 -1.38 -10.44 6.44
CA SER A 296 -1.01 -9.82 5.17
C SER A 296 0.11 -10.62 4.52
N MET A 297 -0.09 -11.12 3.30
CA MET A 297 1.04 -11.45 2.44
C MET A 297 1.77 -10.15 2.09
N ILE A 298 3.01 -10.00 2.57
CA ILE A 298 3.85 -8.81 2.37
C ILE A 298 4.90 -9.03 1.27
N LEU A 299 5.12 -10.29 0.86
CA LEU A 299 5.85 -10.65 -0.35
C LEU A 299 5.25 -11.94 -0.90
N SER A 300 4.75 -11.87 -2.12
CA SER A 300 4.35 -13.01 -2.93
C SER A 300 5.55 -13.61 -3.67
N ARG A 301 5.36 -14.83 -4.19
CA ARG A 301 6.35 -15.49 -5.03
C ARG A 301 6.52 -14.71 -6.34
N ARG A 302 7.77 -14.48 -6.74
CA ARG A 302 8.13 -13.85 -8.02
C ARG A 302 8.97 -14.79 -8.87
N PRO A 303 8.37 -15.61 -9.76
CA PRO A 303 9.08 -16.70 -10.44
C PRO A 303 10.25 -16.28 -11.33
N ARG A 304 10.29 -15.01 -11.75
CA ARG A 304 11.35 -14.46 -12.60
C ARG A 304 12.57 -14.00 -11.78
N ASP A 305 12.40 -13.68 -10.50
CA ASP A 305 13.45 -13.16 -9.63
C ASP A 305 14.45 -14.24 -9.20
N ALA A 306 15.48 -14.43 -10.03
CA ALA A 306 16.55 -15.38 -9.81
C ALA A 306 17.71 -14.84 -8.93
N ASP A 307 17.55 -13.70 -8.24
CA ASP A 307 18.62 -13.13 -7.41
C ASP A 307 19.07 -14.12 -6.33
N ASN A 308 20.37 -14.40 -6.31
CA ASN A 308 21.00 -15.33 -5.36
C ASN A 308 22.19 -14.70 -4.61
N LYS A 309 22.34 -13.38 -4.69
CA LYS A 309 23.50 -12.66 -4.14
C LYS A 309 23.08 -11.59 -3.14
N ASN A 310 22.07 -10.80 -3.50
CA ASN A 310 21.72 -9.59 -2.80
C ASN A 310 20.70 -9.89 -1.69
N GLY A 311 19.65 -10.65 -2.02
CA GLY A 311 18.50 -10.83 -1.15
C GLY A 311 17.76 -9.51 -0.89
N PHE A 312 17.21 -9.39 0.31
CA PHE A 312 16.69 -8.15 0.86
C PHE A 312 17.63 -7.64 1.95
N LYS A 313 17.92 -6.34 1.96
CA LYS A 313 18.77 -5.70 2.97
C LYS A 313 18.03 -4.52 3.57
N ARG A 314 17.55 -4.68 4.81
CA ARG A 314 16.71 -3.69 5.50
C ARG A 314 15.59 -3.15 4.60
N TRP A 315 14.95 -4.04 3.82
CA TRP A 315 13.87 -3.66 2.91
C TRP A 315 12.57 -3.45 3.70
N PRO A 316 11.90 -2.30 3.59
CA PRO A 316 10.74 -1.96 4.42
C PRO A 316 9.42 -2.41 3.76
N PHE A 317 9.14 -3.72 3.78
CA PHE A 317 7.85 -4.24 3.32
C PHE A 317 6.70 -3.57 4.10
N MET A 318 5.65 -3.13 3.41
CA MET A 318 4.58 -2.33 4.01
C MET A 318 3.22 -3.02 3.90
N THR A 319 2.37 -2.88 4.91
CA THR A 319 0.96 -3.26 4.83
C THR A 319 0.04 -2.16 5.33
N THR A 320 -1.05 -1.95 4.61
CA THR A 320 -2.20 -1.13 5.02
C THR A 320 -3.32 -1.98 5.60
N HIS A 321 -3.32 -3.30 5.43
CA HIS A 321 -4.46 -4.17 5.74
C HIS A 321 -4.88 -4.19 7.22
N THR A 322 -3.97 -3.83 8.12
CA THR A 322 -4.21 -3.73 9.58
C THR A 322 -4.72 -2.35 9.98
N TRP A 323 -5.15 -1.51 9.03
CA TRP A 323 -5.67 -0.18 9.30
C TRP A 323 -6.76 -0.21 10.40
N ALA A 324 -6.68 0.75 11.32
CA ALA A 324 -7.55 0.90 12.48
C ALA A 324 -7.47 -0.21 13.54
N GLU A 325 -6.57 -1.19 13.43
CA GLU A 325 -6.39 -2.19 14.49
C GLU A 325 -5.64 -1.63 15.70
N ASN A 326 -5.81 -2.31 16.84
CA ASN A 326 -4.93 -2.17 17.98
C ASN A 326 -3.66 -3.02 17.77
N PRO A 327 -2.45 -2.42 17.75
CA PRO A 327 -1.23 -3.14 17.46
C PRO A 327 -0.60 -3.88 18.65
N ARG A 328 -1.21 -3.84 19.84
CA ARG A 328 -0.63 -4.43 21.05
C ARG A 328 -0.77 -5.95 21.08
N GLY A 329 0.31 -6.61 21.44
CA GLY A 329 0.40 -8.06 21.56
C GLY A 329 1.40 -8.65 20.57
N ARG A 330 1.13 -9.88 20.16
CA ARG A 330 2.07 -10.68 19.37
C ARG A 330 1.90 -10.41 17.88
N TRP A 331 2.98 -9.92 17.26
CA TRP A 331 3.16 -9.95 15.81
C TRP A 331 3.90 -11.20 15.41
N THR A 332 3.49 -11.80 14.29
CA THR A 332 4.13 -13.00 13.75
C THR A 332 4.55 -12.77 12.31
N LEU A 333 5.83 -12.99 12.00
CA LEU A 333 6.37 -13.04 10.64
C LEU A 333 6.56 -14.51 10.25
N THR A 334 5.87 -14.96 9.21
CA THR A 334 6.07 -16.28 8.61
C THR A 334 6.78 -16.13 7.28
N VAL A 335 7.91 -16.82 7.13
CA VAL A 335 8.73 -16.83 5.92
C VAL A 335 8.76 -18.25 5.36
N ARG A 336 8.53 -18.38 4.06
CA ARG A 336 8.49 -19.66 3.35
C ARG A 336 9.41 -19.63 2.14
N LEU A 337 9.91 -20.80 1.76
CA LEU A 337 10.55 -21.03 0.47
C LEU A 337 9.70 -22.00 -0.34
N ASN A 338 9.12 -21.49 -1.42
CA ASN A 338 8.39 -22.31 -2.37
C ASN A 338 9.37 -22.81 -3.44
N SER A 339 9.51 -24.13 -3.58
CA SER A 339 10.32 -24.68 -4.65
C SER A 339 9.79 -24.24 -6.03
N GLY A 340 10.73 -24.08 -6.96
CA GLY A 340 10.45 -24.15 -8.39
C GLY A 340 9.77 -25.46 -8.80
N TRP A 341 9.54 -25.62 -10.11
CA TRP A 341 9.07 -26.88 -10.72
C TRP A 341 10.09 -28.04 -10.62
N SER A 342 11.21 -27.87 -9.92
CA SER A 342 12.26 -28.87 -9.75
C SER A 342 12.32 -29.37 -8.31
N SER A 343 12.74 -30.62 -8.13
CA SER A 343 13.00 -31.28 -6.83
C SER A 343 14.22 -30.70 -6.08
N ARG A 344 14.55 -29.43 -6.29
CA ARG A 344 15.68 -28.74 -5.64
C ARG A 344 15.27 -28.24 -4.27
N VAL A 345 16.18 -28.39 -3.31
CA VAL A 345 16.06 -27.82 -1.97
C VAL A 345 16.74 -26.46 -1.98
N ASP A 346 15.95 -25.39 -1.96
CA ASP A 346 16.45 -24.04 -1.77
C ASP A 346 16.69 -23.77 -0.28
N MET A 347 17.59 -22.84 -0.01
CA MET A 347 17.95 -22.43 1.35
C MET A 347 17.84 -20.93 1.49
N GLY A 348 17.42 -20.49 2.68
CA GLY A 348 17.32 -19.10 3.07
C GLY A 348 18.03 -18.87 4.40
N VAL A 349 18.52 -17.65 4.57
CA VAL A 349 19.10 -17.15 5.82
C VAL A 349 18.39 -15.85 6.15
N PHE A 350 17.58 -15.88 7.21
CA PHE A 350 16.97 -14.68 7.79
C PHE A 350 17.93 -14.08 8.81
N SER A 351 18.06 -12.74 8.83
CA SER A 351 19.03 -12.07 9.71
C SER A 351 18.45 -10.98 10.60
N GLU A 352 17.51 -10.19 10.10
CA GLU A 352 16.96 -9.05 10.84
C GLU A 352 15.49 -8.83 10.47
N TRP A 353 14.67 -8.55 11.48
CA TRP A 353 13.32 -8.03 11.36
C TRP A 353 13.13 -6.89 12.36
N THR A 354 12.89 -5.68 11.88
CA THR A 354 12.37 -4.58 12.71
C THR A 354 10.91 -4.32 12.38
N LEU A 355 10.07 -4.21 13.40
CA LEU A 355 8.66 -3.86 13.27
C LEU A 355 8.46 -2.37 13.53
N MET A 356 8.00 -1.64 12.51
CA MET A 356 7.66 -0.23 12.63
C MET A 356 6.15 -0.06 12.53
N LEU A 357 5.57 0.64 13.50
CA LEU A 357 4.15 0.93 13.55
C LEU A 357 3.93 2.43 13.32
N HIS A 358 2.95 2.77 12.50
CA HIS A 358 2.51 4.15 12.27
C HIS A 358 1.02 4.28 12.57
N GLY A 359 0.62 5.39 13.16
CA GLY A 359 -0.78 5.62 13.50
C GLY A 359 -0.96 6.66 14.58
N THR A 360 -2.00 6.50 15.40
CA THR A 360 -2.40 7.49 16.40
C THR A 360 -2.60 6.88 17.79
N LYS A 361 -2.42 7.71 18.81
CA LYS A 361 -2.77 7.36 20.20
C LYS A 361 -4.27 7.48 20.45
N ILE A 362 -4.92 8.46 19.83
CA ILE A 362 -6.34 8.79 20.00
C ILE A 362 -7.09 8.35 18.75
N SER A 363 -8.29 7.78 18.92
CA SER A 363 -9.10 7.30 17.80
C SER A 363 -9.37 8.41 16.79
N SER A 364 -8.95 8.16 15.56
CA SER A 364 -9.17 9.00 14.38
C SER A 364 -10.64 9.21 14.01
N TYR A 365 -11.53 8.33 14.50
CA TYR A 365 -12.92 8.27 14.03
C TYR A 365 -13.96 8.72 15.06
N THR A 366 -13.64 8.70 16.36
CA THR A 366 -14.64 8.97 17.42
C THR A 366 -15.24 10.38 17.31
N HIS A 367 -14.49 11.34 16.78
CA HIS A 367 -14.93 12.73 16.62
C HIS A 367 -15.56 13.04 15.25
N GLN A 368 -15.47 12.12 14.29
CA GLN A 368 -16.08 12.26 12.97
C GLN A 368 -17.59 12.19 13.10
N LEU A 369 -18.34 12.94 12.29
CA LEU A 369 -19.79 12.86 12.30
C LEU A 369 -20.26 11.48 11.81
N ASN A 370 -21.34 10.95 12.37
CA ASN A 370 -21.95 9.74 11.85
C ASN A 370 -22.62 10.07 10.53
N ASN A 371 -22.12 9.49 9.45
CA ASN A 371 -22.81 9.49 8.18
C ASN A 371 -23.59 8.17 8.10
N SER A 372 -24.92 8.23 8.26
CA SER A 372 -25.81 7.05 8.23
C SER A 372 -25.67 6.16 6.98
N LYS A 373 -25.02 6.66 5.93
CA LYS A 373 -24.74 5.91 4.70
C LYS A 373 -23.41 5.15 4.71
N ASN A 374 -22.43 5.52 5.56
CA ASN A 374 -21.11 4.91 5.54
C ASN A 374 -20.93 3.79 6.59
N HIS A 375 -21.14 2.56 6.14
CA HIS A 375 -21.02 1.37 6.98
C HIS A 375 -19.60 1.13 7.54
N LYS A 376 -18.54 1.47 6.80
CA LYS A 376 -17.15 1.25 7.26
C LYS A 376 -16.82 2.14 8.46
N LEU A 377 -17.17 3.42 8.39
CA LEU A 377 -16.98 4.38 9.50
C LEU A 377 -17.72 3.93 10.76
N ASP A 378 -18.98 3.51 10.62
CA ASP A 378 -19.78 3.02 11.75
C ASP A 378 -19.18 1.76 12.38
N THR A 379 -18.69 0.83 11.54
CA THR A 379 -18.03 -0.39 11.99
C THR A 379 -16.79 -0.07 12.83
N VAL A 380 -15.89 0.76 12.29
CA VAL A 380 -14.63 1.08 12.96
C VAL A 380 -14.86 1.90 14.24
N LYS A 381 -15.80 2.86 14.21
CA LYS A 381 -16.20 3.62 15.41
C LYS A 381 -16.66 2.68 16.52
N ARG A 382 -17.51 1.71 16.20
CA ARG A 382 -17.99 0.72 17.16
C ARG A 382 -16.83 -0.06 17.77
N MET A 383 -15.92 -0.57 16.94
CA MET A 383 -14.74 -1.32 17.40
C MET A 383 -13.84 -0.49 18.31
N HIS A 384 -13.62 0.79 17.97
CA HIS A 384 -12.80 1.69 18.80
C HIS A 384 -13.48 2.04 20.13
N MET A 385 -14.81 2.17 20.16
CA MET A 385 -15.56 2.48 21.39
C MET A 385 -15.65 1.28 22.34
N THR A 386 -15.73 0.05 21.82
CA THR A 386 -15.81 -1.18 22.65
C THR A 386 -14.43 -1.71 23.06
N GLY A 387 -13.34 -1.03 22.69
CA GLY A 387 -11.99 -1.52 22.94
C GLY A 387 -11.71 -2.85 22.23
N PHE A 388 -12.30 -3.04 21.05
CA PHE A 388 -12.18 -4.24 20.22
C PHE A 388 -12.72 -5.54 20.86
N GLN A 389 -13.60 -5.41 21.86
CA GLN A 389 -14.39 -6.54 22.37
C GLN A 389 -15.51 -6.86 21.35
N LYS A 390 -15.61 -8.14 20.97
CA LYS A 390 -16.61 -8.67 20.03
C LYS A 390 -17.98 -8.84 20.67
#